data_AF-A0A6G7ZN25-F1
#
_entry.id   AF-A0A6G7ZN25-F1
#
_cell.length_a   1.000
_cell.length_b   1.000
_cell.length_c   1.000
_cell.angle_alpha   90.00
_cell.angle_beta   90.00
_cell.angle_gamma   90.00
#
_symmetry.space_group_name_H-M   'P 1'
#
loop_
_entity.id
_entity.type
_entity.pdbx_description
1 polymer ?
#
loop_
_entity_poly.entity_id
_entity_poly.type
_entity_poly.pdbx_seq_one_letter_code
_entity_poly.pdbx_strand_id
1 'polypeptide(L)' 'MESPENGASLVPYDVGGTSSVTAYRLYHIDGAGSFAAAEWIDADDDESAVRNAQAMKKSVVCELWQGSRLVARIEPRKK' A
#
# COMPACT_ATOMS: atom_id res chain seq x y z
N MET A 1 -36.21 -43.86 2.24
CA MET A 1 -36.82 -42.77 3.01
C MET A 1 -36.24 -42.92 4.40
N GLU A 2 -35.39 -42.04 4.92
CA GLU A 2 -35.36 -40.58 4.81
C GLU A 2 -33.92 -40.06 4.65
N SER A 3 -33.75 -39.13 3.73
CA SER A 3 -32.60 -38.23 3.69
C SER A 3 -32.78 -37.20 4.81
N PRO A 4 -31.73 -36.84 5.58
CA PRO A 4 -31.68 -35.55 6.21
C PRO A 4 -31.02 -34.56 5.24
N GLU A 5 -31.85 -33.98 4.38
CA GLU A 5 -31.63 -32.64 3.84
C GLU A 5 -31.83 -31.63 4.98
N ASN A 6 -30.76 -31.09 5.56
CA ASN A 6 -30.74 -29.89 6.43
C ASN A 6 -29.26 -29.58 6.67
N GLY A 7 -28.71 -28.39 6.47
CA GLY A 7 -29.21 -27.09 6.12
C GLY A 7 -27.97 -26.18 6.07
N ALA A 8 -27.98 -25.22 5.17
CA ALA A 8 -26.86 -24.35 4.84
C ALA A 8 -26.27 -23.58 6.04
N SER A 9 -25.05 -23.07 5.80
CA SER A 9 -24.48 -21.86 6.42
C SER A 9 -24.13 -22.04 7.90
N LEU A 10 -22.89 -21.88 8.33
CA LEU A 10 -22.03 -20.72 8.14
C LEU A 10 -20.60 -21.20 8.38
N VAL A 11 -19.71 -21.06 7.40
CA VAL A 11 -18.32 -20.87 7.78
C VAL A 11 -18.26 -19.49 8.45
N PRO A 12 -17.82 -19.37 9.71
CA PRO A 12 -17.44 -18.06 10.21
C PRO A 12 -16.18 -17.67 9.43
N TYR A 13 -16.36 -16.84 8.41
CA TYR A 13 -15.32 -15.92 8.00
C TYR A 13 -15.15 -14.92 9.14
N ASP A 14 -14.48 -15.34 10.23
CA ASP A 14 -14.07 -14.44 11.30
C ASP A 14 -12.57 -14.59 11.54
N VAL A 15 -11.83 -13.79 10.78
CA VAL A 15 -10.73 -12.97 11.30
C VAL A 15 -10.98 -11.62 10.62
N GLY A 16 -11.57 -10.61 11.26
CA GLY A 16 -11.14 -10.06 12.53
C GLY A 16 -10.38 -8.77 12.24
N GLY A 17 -11.11 -7.66 12.10
CA GLY A 17 -10.56 -6.31 12.04
C GLY A 17 -9.91 -5.93 10.70
N THR A 18 -10.69 -5.31 9.81
CA THR A 18 -10.15 -4.57 8.66
C THR A 18 -9.52 -3.26 9.14
N SER A 19 -8.39 -3.31 9.86
CA SER A 19 -7.39 -2.26 9.67
C SER A 19 -6.79 -2.56 8.31
N SER A 20 -7.48 -2.10 7.26
CA SER A 20 -7.12 -2.33 5.86
C SER A 20 -5.79 -1.65 5.62
N VAL A 21 -4.70 -2.34 5.95
CA VAL A 21 -3.36 -1.88 5.64
C VAL A 21 -3.32 -1.70 4.14
N THR A 22 -3.32 -0.45 3.74
CA THR A 22 -3.43 -0.10 2.34
C THR A 22 -2.05 -0.28 1.75
N ALA A 23 -1.98 -1.09 0.69
CA ALA A 23 -0.73 -1.35 0.00
C ALA A 23 -0.40 -0.14 -0.89
N TYR A 24 0.55 0.67 -0.44
CA TYR A 24 1.13 1.73 -1.23
C TYR A 24 2.37 1.22 -1.96
N ARG A 25 2.63 1.79 -3.12
CA ARG A 25 3.77 1.50 -3.97
C ARG A 25 4.58 2.77 -4.15
N LEU A 26 5.78 2.78 -3.59
CA LEU A 26 6.72 3.87 -3.69
C LEU A 26 7.65 3.63 -4.87
N TYR A 27 7.49 4.40 -5.93
CA TYR A 27 8.39 4.41 -7.07
C TYR A 27 9.49 5.43 -6.85
N HIS A 28 10.74 4.99 -6.95
CA HIS A 28 11.91 5.86 -6.96
C HIS A 28 12.24 6.22 -8.40
N ILE A 29 12.20 7.51 -8.71
CA ILE A 29 12.54 8.09 -10.00
C ILE A 29 13.90 8.77 -9.85
N ASP A 30 14.89 8.24 -10.57
CA ASP A 30 16.20 8.85 -10.65
C ASP A 30 16.15 10.24 -11.32
N GLY A 31 17.15 11.08 -11.07
CA GLY A 31 17.25 12.42 -11.69
C GLY A 31 17.22 12.41 -13.23
N ALA A 32 17.46 11.26 -13.87
CA ALA A 32 17.29 11.04 -15.30
C ALA A 32 15.82 10.77 -15.75
N GLY A 33 14.85 10.77 -14.83
CA GLY A 33 13.44 10.47 -15.12
C GLY A 33 13.14 8.98 -15.29
N SER A 34 14.06 8.10 -14.89
CA SER A 34 13.92 6.65 -14.98
C SER A 34 13.48 6.04 -13.65
N PHE A 35 12.62 5.02 -13.69
CA PHE A 35 12.25 4.24 -12.51
C PHE A 35 13.45 3.43 -12.03
N ALA A 36 14.07 3.87 -10.93
CA ALA A 36 15.24 3.23 -10.33
C ALA A 36 14.85 2.01 -9.49
N ALA A 37 13.73 2.09 -8.76
CA ALA A 37 13.25 1.01 -7.89
C ALA A 37 11.77 1.24 -7.53
N ALA A 38 11.07 0.18 -7.13
CA ALA A 38 9.73 0.29 -6.55
C ALA A 38 9.69 -0.51 -5.24
N GLU A 39 9.21 0.10 -4.17
CA GLU A 39 9.08 -0.50 -2.84
C GLU A 39 7.60 -0.55 -2.43
N TRP A 40 7.19 -1.61 -1.75
CA TRP A 40 5.86 -1.69 -1.15
C TRP A 40 5.88 -1.06 0.24
N ILE A 41 4.91 -0.20 0.51
CA ILE A 41 4.71 0.44 1.81
C ILE A 41 3.32 0.09 2.30
N ASP A 42 3.28 -0.69 3.36
CA ASP A 42 2.10 -1.00 4.11
C ASP A 42 1.81 0.12 5.11
N ALA A 43 0.69 0.82 4.92
CA ALA A 43 0.27 1.90 5.82
C ALA A 43 -1.25 1.96 5.95
N ASP A 44 -1.72 2.46 7.08
CA ASP A 44 -3.16 2.62 7.32
C ASP A 44 -3.74 3.84 6.57
N ASP A 45 -2.91 4.89 6.41
CA ASP A 45 -3.33 6.17 5.84
C ASP A 45 -2.26 6.78 4.93
N ASP A 46 -2.71 7.64 4.01
CA ASP A 46 -1.88 8.43 3.10
C ASP A 46 -0.77 9.18 3.86
N GLU A 47 -1.07 9.80 5.01
CA GLU A 47 -0.08 10.51 5.84
C GLU A 47 1.01 9.58 6.38
N SER A 48 0.63 8.39 6.85
CA SER A 48 1.56 7.41 7.39
C SER A 48 2.46 6.85 6.28
N ALA A 49 1.90 6.62 5.10
CA ALA A 49 2.63 6.17 3.92
C ALA A 49 3.65 7.22 3.47
N VAL A 50 3.26 8.50 3.44
CA VAL A 50 4.16 9.62 3.13
C VAL A 50 5.27 9.74 4.17
N ARG A 51 4.96 9.62 5.47
CA ARG A 51 5.99 9.65 6.52
C ARG A 51 6.99 8.51 6.38
N ASN A 52 6.54 7.29 6.10
CA ASN A 52 7.43 6.16 5.85
C ASN A 52 8.32 6.41 4.63
N ALA A 53 7.74 6.87 3.53
CA ALA A 53 8.48 7.19 2.32
C ALA A 53 9.49 8.35 2.51
N GLN A 54 9.14 9.37 3.29
CA GLN A 54 10.07 10.45 3.68
C GLN A 54 11.17 9.96 4.63
N ALA A 55 10.84 9.05 5.56
CA ALA A 55 11.80 8.47 6.50
C ALA A 55 12.86 7.61 5.78
N MET A 56 12.50 7.00 4.64
CA MET A 56 13.44 6.30 3.78
C MET A 56 14.51 7.23 3.13
N LYS A 57 14.36 8.56 3.27
CA LYS A 57 15.36 9.62 2.94
C LYS A 57 16.22 9.27 1.73
N LYS A 58 15.60 9.14 0.56
CA LYS A 58 16.37 8.97 -0.69
C LYS A 58 16.63 10.32 -1.35
N SER A 59 17.81 10.45 -1.96
CA SER A 59 18.24 11.66 -2.68
C SER A 59 17.65 11.75 -4.09
N VAL A 60 16.54 11.05 -4.34
CA VAL A 60 15.85 10.93 -5.63
C VAL A 60 14.37 11.28 -5.48
N VAL A 61 13.68 11.55 -6.59
CA VAL A 61 12.23 11.80 -6.58
C VAL A 61 11.53 10.49 -6.26
N CYS A 62 10.56 10.51 -5.37
CA CYS A 62 9.74 9.34 -5.09
C CYS A 62 8.27 9.65 -5.34
N GLU A 63 7.55 8.77 -6.04
CA GLU A 63 6.11 8.85 -6.22
C GLU A 63 5.44 7.72 -5.46
N LEU A 64 4.54 8.08 -4.57
CA LEU A 64 3.76 7.16 -3.76
C LEU A 64 2.40 6.95 -4.41
N TRP A 65 2.12 5.71 -4.79
CA TRP A 65 0.91 5.31 -5.50
C TRP A 65 0.12 4.31 -4.67
N GLN A 66 -1.19 4.43 -4.64
CA GLN A 66 -2.13 3.46 -4.07
C GLN A 66 -2.91 2.85 -5.21
N GLY A 67 -2.48 1.68 -5.69
CA GLY A 67 -3.03 1.07 -6.90
C GLY A 67 -2.86 1.96 -8.12
N SER A 68 -3.93 2.64 -8.55
CA SER A 68 -3.96 3.57 -9.68
C SER A 68 -4.05 5.05 -9.28
N ARG A 69 -4.03 5.35 -7.98
CA ARG A 69 -4.12 6.71 -7.43
C ARG A 69 -2.73 7.19 -7.02
N LEU A 70 -2.30 8.34 -7.52
CA LEU A 70 -1.12 9.02 -6.98
C LEU A 70 -1.52 9.66 -5.65
N VAL A 71 -0.87 9.23 -4.57
CA VAL A 71 -1.12 9.70 -3.20
C VAL A 71 -0.27 10.92 -2.91
N ALA A 72 1.02 10.81 -3.19
CA ALA A 72 1.97 11.88 -2.94
C ALA A 72 3.19 11.77 -3.84
N ARG A 73 3.81 12.92 -4.09
CA ARG A 73 5.11 13.00 -4.74
C ARG A 73 6.10 13.66 -3.78
N ILE A 74 7.15 12.92 -3.45
CA ILE A 74 8.18 13.30 -2.52
C ILE A 74 9.38 13.72 -3.35
N GLU A 75 9.68 15.02 -3.33
CA GLU A 75 10.85 15.54 -4.03
C GLU A 75 12.13 15.26 -3.24
N PRO A 76 13.25 15.00 -3.94
CA PRO A 76 14.53 14.88 -3.27
C PRO A 76 14.86 16.21 -2.63
N ARG A 77 15.36 16.19 -1.40
CA ARG A 77 15.89 17.38 -0.78
C ARG A 77 17.15 17.80 -1.55
N LYS A 78 17.00 18.76 -2.47
CA LYS A 78 18.14 19.47 -3.08
C LYS A 78 18.97 20.06 -1.94
N LYS A 79 20.21 19.57 -1.81
CA LYS A 79 21.25 20.25 -1.03
C LYS A 79 21.77 21.43 -1.81
#